data_AF-A0A3B4X6C4-F1
#
_entry.id   AF-A0A3B4X6C4-F1
#
_cell.length_a   1.000
_cell.length_b   1.000
_cell.length_c   1.000
_cell.angle_alpha   90.00
_cell.angle_beta   90.00
_cell.angle_gamma   90.00
#
_symmetry.space_group_name_H-M   'P 1'
#
loop_
_entity.id
_entity.type
_entity.pdbx_description
1 polymer ?
#
loop_
_entity_poly.entity_id
_entity_poly.type
_entity_poly.pdbx_seq_one_letter_code
_entity_poly.pdbx_strand_id
1 'polypeptide(L)'
;MVEAELKTGVVNFSWRTDSGCRTLLRLHRSLLWLKLMLEGLAEGPDADGRFKTPGELSRDAYKVALAPHHHWVLRQAAELVFLALPDRQYFLQLVCVQEQQEAAPVLRIIIHALALVHAQTQRILAEHDMLELP
;
A
#
# COMPACT_ATOMS: atom_id res chain seq x y z
N MET A 1 -5.50 -16.16 13.95
CA MET A 1 -4.50 -16.61 12.95
C MET A 1 -3.10 -16.60 13.53
N VAL A 2 -2.53 -15.44 13.89
CA VAL A 2 -1.17 -15.30 14.45
C VAL A 2 -0.89 -16.30 15.58
N GLU A 3 -1.72 -16.31 16.63
CA GLU A 3 -1.54 -17.26 17.74
C GLU A 3 -1.61 -18.72 17.33
N ALA A 4 -2.48 -19.06 16.37
CA ALA A 4 -2.65 -20.44 15.93
C ALA A 4 -1.40 -20.92 15.18
N GLU A 5 -0.85 -20.09 14.29
CA GLU A 5 0.35 -20.43 13.52
C GLU A 5 1.62 -20.46 14.39
N LEU A 6 1.69 -19.62 15.43
CA LEU A 6 2.75 -19.70 16.43
C LEU A 6 2.67 -20.99 17.24
N LYS A 7 1.48 -21.36 17.72
CA LYS A 7 1.26 -22.60 18.50
C LYS A 7 1.59 -23.87 17.69
N THR A 8 1.32 -23.87 16.39
CA THR A 8 1.63 -25.00 15.50
C THR A 8 3.06 -24.98 14.95
N GLY A 9 3.83 -23.92 15.21
CA GLY A 9 5.23 -23.81 14.80
C GLY A 9 5.46 -23.64 13.29
N VAL A 10 4.46 -23.16 12.54
CA VAL A 10 4.57 -22.97 11.07
C VAL A 10 5.17 -21.63 10.66
N VAL A 11 5.26 -20.67 11.61
CA VAL A 11 5.97 -19.40 11.42
C VAL A 11 7.46 -19.61 11.71
N ASN A 12 8.31 -19.13 10.81
CA ASN A 12 9.75 -19.10 11.04
C ASN A 12 10.31 -17.70 10.83
N PHE A 13 11.17 -17.26 11.74
CA PHE A 13 11.75 -15.91 11.76
C PHE A 13 13.12 -15.85 11.07
N SER A 14 13.70 -16.98 10.68
CA SER A 14 15.05 -17.08 10.11
C SER A 14 15.06 -17.52 8.65
N TRP A 15 14.09 -18.33 8.22
CA TRP A 15 13.93 -18.76 6.85
C TRP A 15 12.48 -18.69 6.38
N ARG A 16 12.31 -18.60 5.07
CA ARG A 16 11.02 -18.49 4.43
C ARG A 16 10.15 -19.72 4.70
N THR A 17 8.92 -19.49 5.15
CA THR A 17 7.84 -20.49 5.18
C THR A 17 6.62 -20.00 4.40
N ASP A 18 5.67 -20.89 4.11
CA ASP A 18 4.39 -20.53 3.49
C ASP A 18 3.30 -20.21 4.53
N SER A 19 3.69 -19.58 5.64
CA SER A 19 2.76 -19.18 6.71
C SER A 19 1.80 -18.08 6.26
N GLY A 20 0.60 -18.10 6.82
CA GLY A 20 -0.39 -17.05 6.67
C GLY A 20 0.10 -15.71 7.24
N CYS A 21 0.84 -15.71 8.35
CA CYS A 21 1.43 -14.50 8.94
C CYS A 21 2.34 -13.77 7.96
N ARG A 22 3.20 -14.50 7.25
CA ARG A 22 4.10 -13.92 6.24
C ARG A 22 3.33 -13.42 5.01
N THR A 23 2.31 -14.14 4.59
CA THR A 23 1.43 -13.70 3.49
C THR A 23 0.68 -12.42 3.89
N LEU A 24 0.15 -12.36 5.11
CA LEU A 24 -0.50 -11.19 5.68
C LEU A 24 0.47 -10.00 5.76
N LEU A 25 1.72 -10.20 6.17
CA LEU A 25 2.74 -9.14 6.20
C LEU A 25 2.94 -8.49 4.82
N ARG A 26 2.97 -9.29 3.75
CA ARG A 26 3.10 -8.77 2.38
C ARG A 26 1.89 -7.97 1.95
N LEU A 27 0.69 -8.47 2.25
CA LEU A 27 -0.56 -7.76 1.99
C LEU A 27 -0.64 -6.45 2.78
N HIS A 28 -0.19 -6.46 4.05
CA HIS A 28 -0.13 -5.30 4.93
C HIS A 28 0.77 -4.19 4.37
N ARG A 29 1.97 -4.54 3.86
CA ARG A 29 2.86 -3.59 3.17
C ARG A 29 2.21 -3.02 1.91
N SER A 30 1.53 -3.84 1.11
CA SER A 30 0.77 -3.38 -0.05
C SER A 30 -0.44 -2.50 0.31
N LEU A 31 -1.05 -2.73 1.47
CA LEU A 31 -2.14 -1.91 1.98
C LEU A 31 -1.67 -0.48 2.29
N LEU A 32 -0.46 -0.35 2.85
CA LEU A 32 0.17 0.96 3.07
C LEU A 32 0.40 1.69 1.74
N TRP A 33 0.93 0.97 0.74
CA TRP A 33 1.13 1.52 -0.60
C TRP A 33 -0.18 2.08 -1.19
N LEU A 34 -1.25 1.29 -1.12
CA LEU A 34 -2.57 1.70 -1.60
C LEU A 34 -3.09 2.93 -0.85
N LYS A 35 -3.01 2.93 0.48
CA LYS A 35 -3.42 4.07 1.32
C LYS A 35 -2.72 5.36 0.91
N LEU A 36 -1.38 5.34 0.80
CA LEU A 36 -0.58 6.52 0.44
C LEU A 36 -0.90 7.03 -0.97
N MET A 37 -1.13 6.12 -1.92
CA MET A 37 -1.51 6.49 -3.28
C MET A 37 -2.88 7.18 -3.31
N LEU A 38 -3.87 6.64 -2.58
CA LEU A 38 -5.20 7.24 -2.47
C LEU A 38 -5.19 8.58 -1.71
N GLU A 39 -4.32 8.75 -0.70
CA GLU A 39 -4.13 10.03 0.00
C GLU A 39 -3.68 11.12 -0.96
N GLY A 40 -2.63 10.87 -1.76
CA GLY A 40 -2.19 11.85 -2.75
C GLY A 40 -3.16 12.03 -3.93
N LEU A 41 -4.06 11.07 -4.17
CA LEU A 41 -5.15 11.23 -5.13
C LEU A 41 -6.26 12.14 -4.58
N ALA A 42 -6.52 12.09 -3.27
CA ALA A 42 -7.48 12.95 -2.59
C ALA A 42 -6.95 14.38 -2.38
N GLU A 43 -5.63 14.59 -2.45
CA GLU A 43 -5.00 15.89 -2.36
C GLU A 43 -5.31 16.79 -3.57
N GLY A 44 -5.31 18.09 -3.31
CA GLY A 44 -5.47 19.14 -4.32
C GLY A 44 -4.21 19.30 -5.19
N PRO A 45 -4.20 20.28 -6.10
CA PRO A 45 -3.02 20.57 -6.89
C PRO A 45 -1.87 21.08 -6.02
N ASP A 46 -0.64 20.95 -6.53
CA ASP A 46 0.54 21.56 -5.92
C ASP A 46 0.52 23.10 -6.01
N ALA A 47 1.57 23.75 -5.52
CA ALA A 47 1.69 25.21 -5.49
C ALA A 47 1.60 25.86 -6.89
N ASP A 48 1.92 25.10 -7.94
CA ASP A 48 1.87 25.54 -9.34
C ASP A 48 0.52 25.21 -10.01
N GLY A 49 -0.45 24.69 -9.25
CA GLY A 49 -1.79 24.35 -9.76
C GLY A 49 -1.85 23.00 -10.48
N ARG A 50 -0.80 22.16 -10.41
CA ARG A 50 -0.73 20.88 -11.11
C ARG A 50 -1.13 19.72 -10.20
N PHE A 51 -1.99 18.84 -10.71
CA PHE A 51 -2.28 17.57 -10.05
C PHE A 51 -1.22 16.53 -10.39
N LYS A 52 -0.75 15.78 -9.38
CA LYS A 52 0.08 14.61 -9.60
C LYS A 52 -0.68 13.53 -10.39
N THR A 53 0.02 12.87 -11.30
CA THR A 53 -0.50 11.72 -12.04
C THR A 53 -0.59 10.47 -11.15
N PRO A 54 -1.46 9.50 -11.46
CA PRO A 54 -1.49 8.21 -10.75
C PRO A 54 -0.14 7.49 -10.75
N GLY A 55 0.64 7.65 -11.83
CA GLY A 55 2.02 7.16 -11.94
C GLY A 55 2.96 7.76 -10.90
N GLU A 56 2.97 9.09 -10.77
CA GLU A 56 3.76 9.79 -9.75
C GLU A 56 3.34 9.40 -8.33
N LEU A 57 2.03 9.35 -8.06
CA LEU A 57 1.48 8.97 -6.76
C LEU A 57 1.84 7.52 -6.38
N SER A 58 1.68 6.60 -7.33
CA SER A 58 2.01 5.18 -7.13
C SER A 58 3.50 4.98 -6.89
N ARG A 59 4.35 5.73 -7.58
CA ARG A 59 5.81 5.72 -7.41
C ARG A 59 6.22 6.26 -6.04
N ASP A 60 5.67 7.40 -5.63
CA ASP A 60 5.95 8.02 -4.32
C ASP A 60 5.55 7.06 -3.18
N ALA A 61 4.35 6.50 -3.26
CA ALA A 61 3.88 5.50 -2.31
C ALA A 61 4.76 4.23 -2.31
N TYR A 62 5.20 3.77 -3.48
CA TYR A 62 5.99 2.54 -3.62
C TYR A 62 7.34 2.64 -2.93
N LYS A 63 8.01 3.80 -3.08
CA LYS A 63 9.30 4.07 -2.45
C LYS A 63 9.25 3.94 -0.93
N VAL A 64 8.12 4.31 -0.33
CA VAL A 64 7.92 4.23 1.13
C VAL A 64 7.51 2.82 1.56
N ALA A 65 6.50 2.24 0.90
CA ALA A 65 5.81 1.06 1.44
C ALA A 65 6.39 -0.29 0.97
N LEU A 66 6.91 -0.37 -0.26
CA LEU A 66 7.26 -1.65 -0.89
C LEU A 66 8.71 -1.74 -1.33
N ALA A 67 9.31 -0.65 -1.78
CA ALA A 67 10.70 -0.62 -2.24
C ALA A 67 11.68 -1.20 -1.19
N PRO A 68 11.59 -0.88 0.12
CA PRO A 68 12.49 -1.46 1.12
C PRO A 68 12.51 -3.00 1.14
N HIS A 69 11.41 -3.63 0.75
CA HIS A 69 11.21 -5.08 0.80
C HIS A 69 11.37 -5.78 -0.57
N HIS A 70 11.64 -5.02 -1.63
CA HIS A 70 11.81 -5.55 -2.98
C HIS A 70 13.28 -5.52 -3.42
N HIS A 71 13.71 -6.58 -4.12
CA HIS A 71 15.01 -6.61 -4.78
C HIS A 71 15.10 -5.57 -5.89
N TRP A 72 16.33 -5.16 -6.23
CA TRP A 72 16.61 -4.12 -7.23
C TRP A 72 15.87 -4.33 -8.55
N VAL A 73 15.81 -5.56 -9.07
CA VAL A 73 15.11 -5.89 -10.33
C VAL A 73 13.61 -5.54 -10.25
N LEU A 74 12.96 -5.88 -9.13
CA LEU A 74 11.54 -5.56 -8.93
C LEU A 74 11.29 -4.06 -8.78
N ARG A 75 12.27 -3.31 -8.25
CA ARG A 75 12.20 -1.84 -8.20
C ARG A 75 12.25 -1.24 -9.60
N GLN A 76 13.14 -1.74 -10.47
CA GLN A 76 13.22 -1.29 -11.86
C GLN A 76 11.95 -1.64 -12.65
N ALA A 77 11.41 -2.85 -12.45
CA ALA A 77 10.16 -3.25 -13.09
C ALA A 77 8.98 -2.37 -12.65
N ALA A 78 8.89 -2.03 -11.35
CA ALA A 78 7.84 -1.15 -10.85
C ALA A 78 7.90 0.25 -11.49
N GLU A 79 9.09 0.82 -11.68
CA GLU A 79 9.26 2.12 -12.35
C GLU A 79 8.67 2.14 -13.77
N LEU A 80 8.83 1.05 -14.52
CA LEU A 80 8.23 0.91 -15.85
C LEU A 80 6.70 0.82 -15.79
N VAL A 81 6.17 0.07 -14.83
CA VAL A 81 4.70 -0.06 -14.65
C VAL A 81 4.07 1.28 -14.31
N PHE A 82 4.73 2.11 -13.49
CA PHE A 82 4.20 3.43 -13.13
C PHE A 82 4.14 4.42 -14.31
N LEU A 83 4.95 4.22 -15.34
CA LEU A 83 4.87 5.00 -16.59
C LEU A 83 3.69 4.56 -17.48
N ALA A 84 3.22 3.32 -17.30
CA ALA A 84 2.09 2.76 -18.05
C ALA A 84 0.73 2.99 -17.39
N LEU A 85 0.69 3.64 -16.21
CA LEU A 85 -0.56 3.98 -15.56
C LEU A 85 -1.33 5.03 -16.36
N PRO A 86 -2.68 4.96 -16.37
CA PRO A 86 -3.50 5.86 -17.15
C PRO A 86 -3.45 7.29 -16.61
N ASP A 87 -4.01 8.22 -17.38
CA ASP A 87 -4.18 9.59 -16.93
C ASP A 87 -5.08 9.68 -15.68
N ARG A 88 -4.99 10.81 -14.98
CA ARG A 88 -5.67 11.00 -13.69
C ARG A 88 -7.19 10.93 -13.82
N GLN A 89 -7.77 11.45 -14.90
CA GLN A 89 -9.22 11.47 -15.07
C GLN A 89 -9.76 10.06 -15.24
N TYR A 90 -9.12 9.26 -16.10
CA TYR A 90 -9.49 7.85 -16.26
C TYR A 90 -9.28 7.04 -14.97
N PHE A 91 -8.20 7.31 -14.25
CA PHE A 91 -7.92 6.62 -12.97
C PHE A 91 -8.97 6.94 -11.90
N LEU A 92 -9.45 8.19 -11.81
CA LEU A 92 -10.54 8.56 -10.88
C LEU A 92 -11.81 7.76 -11.14
N GLN A 93 -12.16 7.56 -12.41
CA GLN A 93 -13.32 6.74 -12.78
C GLN A 93 -13.18 5.29 -12.32
N LEU A 94 -11.97 4.72 -12.39
CA LEU A 94 -11.69 3.37 -11.90
C LEU A 94 -11.87 3.23 -10.38
N VAL A 95 -11.65 4.31 -9.61
CA VAL A 95 -11.89 4.34 -8.15
C VAL A 95 -13.29 4.87 -7.80
N CYS A 96 -14.24 4.76 -8.74
CA CYS A 96 -15.64 5.14 -8.57
C CYS A 96 -15.85 6.63 -8.25
N VAL A 97 -15.02 7.51 -8.80
CA VAL A 97 -15.14 8.96 -8.68
C VAL A 97 -15.28 9.58 -10.08
N GLN A 98 -16.31 10.40 -10.29
CA GLN A 98 -16.52 11.03 -11.61
C GLN A 98 -15.67 12.30 -11.80
N GLU A 99 -15.57 13.14 -10.76
CA GLU A 99 -14.82 14.39 -10.80
C GLU A 99 -13.89 14.57 -9.58
N GLN A 100 -12.77 15.29 -9.76
CA GLN A 100 -11.79 15.54 -8.69
C GLN A 100 -12.42 16.21 -7.45
N GLN A 101 -13.47 17.00 -7.62
CA GLN A 101 -14.20 17.65 -6.52
C GLN A 101 -14.91 16.63 -5.62
N GLU A 102 -15.35 15.50 -6.18
CA GLU A 102 -15.99 14.40 -5.46
C GLU A 102 -14.98 13.38 -4.91
N ALA A 103 -13.74 13.39 -5.43
CA ALA A 103 -12.68 12.48 -5.03
C ALA A 103 -12.39 12.57 -3.54
N ALA A 104 -12.19 13.79 -3.03
CA ALA A 104 -11.77 14.01 -1.65
C ALA A 104 -12.74 13.41 -0.61
N PRO A 105 -14.07 13.67 -0.63
CA PRO A 105 -14.98 13.11 0.37
C PRO A 105 -15.12 11.57 0.27
N VAL A 106 -15.17 11.01 -0.94
CA VAL A 106 -15.30 9.55 -1.14
C VAL A 106 -14.04 8.83 -0.71
N LEU A 107 -12.88 9.30 -1.18
CA LEU A 107 -11.59 8.70 -0.85
C LEU A 107 -11.27 8.80 0.64
N ARG A 108 -11.70 9.87 1.33
CA ARG A 108 -11.51 10.01 2.79
C ARG A 108 -12.10 8.85 3.58
N ILE A 109 -13.28 8.35 3.20
CA ILE A 109 -13.92 7.21 3.87
C ILE A 109 -13.06 5.95 3.69
N ILE A 110 -12.60 5.70 2.46
CA ILE A 110 -11.76 4.56 2.13
C ILE A 110 -10.41 4.65 2.86
N ILE A 111 -9.74 5.81 2.78
CA ILE A 111 -8.46 6.07 3.44
C ILE A 111 -8.58 5.86 4.95
N HIS A 112 -9.67 6.33 5.58
CA HIS A 112 -9.88 6.14 7.01
C HIS A 112 -10.01 4.65 7.37
N ALA A 113 -10.81 3.89 6.62
CA ALA A 113 -10.93 2.45 6.83
C ALA A 113 -9.59 1.72 6.65
N LEU A 114 -8.84 2.05 5.58
CA LEU A 114 -7.50 1.49 5.33
C LEU A 114 -6.54 1.84 6.47
N ALA A 115 -6.58 3.07 6.98
CA ALA A 115 -5.72 3.51 8.07
C ALA A 115 -5.99 2.74 9.37
N LEU A 116 -7.27 2.52 9.72
CA LEU A 116 -7.66 1.75 10.90
C LEU A 116 -7.21 0.29 10.80
N VAL A 117 -7.49 -0.36 9.67
CA VAL A 117 -7.08 -1.76 9.43
C VAL A 117 -5.56 -1.87 9.47
N HIS A 118 -4.84 -0.99 8.76
CA HIS A 118 -3.39 -0.97 8.74
C HIS A 118 -2.81 -0.77 10.15
N ALA A 119 -3.30 0.20 10.93
CA ALA A 119 -2.79 0.46 12.27
C ALA A 119 -2.99 -0.75 13.20
N GLN A 120 -4.16 -1.39 13.15
CA GLN A 120 -4.44 -2.56 13.95
C GLN A 120 -3.57 -3.76 13.54
N THR A 121 -3.42 -4.02 12.24
CA THR A 121 -2.55 -5.10 11.73
C THR A 121 -1.08 -4.83 12.05
N GLN A 122 -0.60 -3.59 11.89
CA GLN A 122 0.74 -3.16 12.26
C GLN A 122 1.03 -3.46 13.73
N ARG A 123 0.11 -3.09 14.63
CA ARG A 123 0.24 -3.33 16.07
C ARG A 123 0.35 -4.83 16.37
N ILE A 124 -0.55 -5.64 15.81
CA ILE A 124 -0.56 -7.09 16.03
C ILE A 124 0.76 -7.74 15.53
N LEU A 125 1.24 -7.36 14.34
CA LEU A 125 2.50 -7.89 13.81
C LEU A 125 3.70 -7.44 14.65
N ALA A 126 3.71 -6.19 15.12
CA ALA A 126 4.77 -5.65 15.97
C ALA A 126 4.82 -6.35 17.34
N GLU A 127 3.67 -6.59 17.97
CA GLU A 127 3.57 -7.29 19.28
C GLU A 127 4.14 -8.71 19.25
N HIS A 128 4.30 -9.31 18.07
CA HIS A 128 4.81 -10.67 17.88
C HIS A 128 6.13 -10.72 17.09
N ASP A 129 6.82 -9.58 16.93
CA ASP A 129 8.09 -9.46 16.19
C ASP A 129 8.02 -9.95 14.72
N MET A 130 6.85 -9.82 14.09
CA MET A 130 6.56 -10.35 12.75
C MET A 130 6.72 -9.32 11.62
N LEU A 131 7.25 -8.12 11.89
CA LEU A 131 7.38 -7.08 10.86
C LEU A 131 8.45 -7.40 9.81
N GLU A 132 9.39 -8.29 10.14
CA GLU A 132 10.53 -8.66 9.29
C GLU A 132 10.55 -10.15 8.94
N LEU A 133 9.39 -10.81 8.90
CA LEU A 133 9.33 -12.21 8.45
C LEU A 133 9.92 -12.37 7.03
N PRO A 134 10.76 -13.40 6.80
CA PRO A 134 11.50 -13.62 5.53
C PRO A 134 10.62 -14.06 4.34
#